data_AF-A0A9E0N137-F1
#
_entry.id   AF-A0A9E0N137-F1
#
_cell.length_a   1.000
_cell.length_b   1.000
_cell.length_c   1.000
_cell.angle_alpha   90.00
_cell.angle_beta   90.00
_cell.angle_gamma   90.00
#
_symmetry.space_group_name_H-M   'P 1'
#
loop_
_entity.id
_entity.type
_entity.pdbx_description
1 polymer ?
#
loop_
_entity_poly.entity_id
_entity_poly.type
_entity_poly.pdbx_seq_one_letter_code
_entity_poly.pdbx_strand_id
1 'polypeptide(L)'
;MTKLVPITIARGNGIGPEIMEATLRILTASGAAIAPEEIEIGESVYTRGVKNGIEESSWASLKKTKVFLKSPITTPQGGGFKSLNVTVRKTLGLFANIRPCVSYHPYVETNFPNMDVVIVRENEEDLYSG
;
A
#
# COMPACT_ATOMS: atom_id res chain seq x y z
N MET A 1 -9.81 -25.92 11.09
CA MET A 1 -8.92 -25.21 10.16
C MET A 1 -9.16 -23.72 10.34
N THR A 2 -8.10 -22.93 10.51
CA THR A 2 -8.22 -21.46 10.60
C THR A 2 -8.72 -20.93 9.27
N LYS A 3 -9.81 -20.15 9.27
CA LYS A 3 -10.37 -19.57 8.06
C LYS A 3 -9.38 -18.54 7.51
N LEU A 4 -8.93 -18.72 6.27
CA LEU A 4 -8.06 -17.75 5.61
C LEU A 4 -8.84 -16.45 5.33
N VAL A 5 -8.19 -15.32 5.59
CA VAL A 5 -8.73 -13.98 5.32
C VAL A 5 -8.24 -13.52 3.94
N PRO A 6 -9.13 -13.26 2.97
CA PRO A 6 -8.71 -12.77 1.67
C PRO A 6 -8.17 -11.34 1.81
N ILE A 7 -7.00 -11.08 1.23
CA ILE A 7 -6.37 -9.76 1.20
C ILE A 7 -6.01 -9.41 -0.24
N THR A 8 -6.21 -8.17 -0.66
CA THR A 8 -5.72 -7.71 -1.97
C THR A 8 -4.26 -7.31 -1.83
N ILE A 9 -3.41 -7.73 -2.76
CA ILE A 9 -2.00 -7.34 -2.81
C ILE A 9 -1.66 -6.65 -4.13
N ALA A 10 -0.71 -5.71 -4.08
CA ALA A 10 -0.12 -5.14 -5.29
C ALA A 10 1.39 -4.99 -5.15
N ARG A 11 2.14 -5.61 -6.06
CA ARG A 11 3.61 -5.62 -6.07
C ARG A 11 4.24 -4.27 -6.41
N GLY A 12 3.49 -3.34 -7.02
CA GLY A 12 3.99 -2.00 -7.34
C GLY A 12 5.16 -2.02 -8.32
N ASN A 13 6.00 -0.99 -8.28
CA ASN A 13 7.09 -0.76 -9.25
C ASN A 13 8.44 -0.55 -8.53
N GLY A 14 9.54 -0.51 -9.29
CA GLY A 14 10.89 -0.31 -8.76
C GLY A 14 11.29 -1.45 -7.81
N ILE A 15 11.63 -1.13 -6.56
CA ILE A 15 11.94 -2.12 -5.51
C ILE A 15 10.70 -2.91 -5.03
N GLY A 16 9.50 -2.52 -5.47
CA GLY A 16 8.23 -3.03 -4.96
C GLY A 16 8.05 -4.55 -5.02
N PRO A 17 8.34 -5.23 -6.16
CA PRO A 17 8.20 -6.68 -6.26
C PRO A 17 9.10 -7.45 -5.28
N GLU A 18 10.34 -7.02 -5.11
CA GLU A 18 11.33 -7.68 -4.23
C GLU A 18 10.89 -7.59 -2.76
N ILE A 19 10.49 -6.40 -2.29
CA ILE A 19 10.06 -6.22 -0.91
C ILE A 19 8.72 -6.91 -0.62
N MET A 20 7.82 -6.98 -1.61
CA MET A 20 6.55 -7.71 -1.47
C MET A 20 6.82 -9.21 -1.32
N GLU A 21 7.71 -9.75 -2.14
CA GLU A 21 8.08 -11.16 -2.08
C GLU A 21 8.68 -11.53 -0.71
N ALA A 22 9.62 -10.72 -0.21
CA ALA A 22 10.18 -10.89 1.12
C ALA A 22 9.09 -10.82 2.21
N THR A 23 8.15 -9.88 2.09
CA THR A 23 7.03 -9.71 3.04
C THR A 23 6.12 -10.94 3.07
N LEU A 24 5.67 -11.42 1.90
CA LEU A 24 4.77 -12.58 1.80
C LEU A 24 5.43 -13.86 2.30
N ARG A 25 6.73 -14.05 2.05
CA ARG A 25 7.51 -15.14 2.62
C ARG A 25 7.49 -15.13 4.15
N ILE A 26 7.74 -13.97 4.77
CA ILE A 26 7.73 -13.83 6.23
C ILE A 26 6.34 -14.09 6.80
N LEU A 27 5.28 -13.52 6.18
CA LEU A 27 3.90 -13.73 6.61
C LEU A 27 3.47 -15.21 6.50
N THR A 28 3.91 -15.89 5.46
CA THR A 28 3.64 -17.32 5.29
C THR A 28 4.36 -18.15 6.35
N ALA A 29 5.66 -17.87 6.57
CA ALA A 29 6.47 -18.56 7.57
C ALA A 29 6.00 -18.32 9.02
N SER A 30 5.39 -17.16 9.29
CA SER A 30 4.80 -16.87 10.61
C SER A 30 3.45 -17.54 10.84
N GLY A 31 2.88 -18.21 9.83
CA GLY A 31 1.57 -18.86 9.91
C GLY A 31 0.39 -17.88 9.81
N ALA A 32 0.58 -16.72 9.17
CA ALA A 32 -0.51 -15.77 8.96
C ALA A 32 -1.65 -16.43 8.15
N ALA A 33 -2.88 -16.35 8.68
CA ALA A 33 -4.07 -16.93 8.05
C ALA A 33 -4.63 -16.01 6.95
N ILE A 34 -3.85 -15.75 5.92
CA ILE A 34 -4.18 -14.85 4.80
C ILE A 34 -4.27 -15.61 3.48
N ALA A 35 -5.14 -15.13 2.58
CA ALA A 35 -5.25 -15.58 1.20
C ALA A 35 -5.02 -14.37 0.27
N PRO A 36 -3.77 -14.14 -0.18
CA PRO A 36 -3.47 -13.03 -1.08
C PRO A 36 -4.14 -13.17 -2.44
N GLU A 37 -4.82 -12.11 -2.88
CA GLU A 37 -5.35 -11.91 -4.24
C GLU A 37 -4.52 -10.81 -4.91
N GLU A 38 -3.71 -11.18 -5.90
CA GLU A 38 -2.83 -10.22 -6.58
C GLU A 38 -3.59 -9.40 -7.63
N ILE A 39 -3.37 -8.08 -7.62
CA ILE A 39 -3.87 -7.14 -8.61
C ILE A 39 -2.73 -6.34 -9.22
N GLU A 40 -2.91 -5.92 -10.47
CA GLU A 40 -2.03 -4.98 -11.14
C GLU A 40 -2.58 -3.56 -11.02
N ILE A 41 -1.70 -2.60 -10.71
CA ILE A 41 -2.00 -1.19 -10.57
C ILE A 41 -0.78 -0.32 -10.87
N GLY A 42 -1.00 0.97 -11.12
CA GLY A 42 0.06 1.94 -11.38
C GLY A 42 0.55 1.88 -12.82
N GLU A 43 1.87 1.95 -13.02
CA GLU A 43 2.52 2.04 -14.34
C GLU A 43 2.05 0.98 -15.33
N SER A 44 1.98 -0.31 -14.92
CA SER A 44 1.52 -1.41 -15.78
C SER A 44 0.07 -1.25 -16.27
N VAL A 45 -0.75 -0.49 -15.54
CA VAL A 45 -2.15 -0.20 -15.88
C VAL A 45 -2.28 1.11 -16.66
N TYR A 46 -1.44 2.11 -16.35
CA TYR A 46 -1.37 3.35 -17.13
C TYR A 46 -0.98 3.09 -18.60
N THR A 47 -0.02 2.18 -18.84
CA THR A 47 0.42 1.81 -20.20
C THR A 47 -0.66 1.09 -21.02
N ARG A 48 -1.66 0.50 -20.35
CA ARG A 48 -2.85 -0.09 -20.99
C ARG A 48 -3.94 0.94 -21.33
N GLY A 49 -3.70 2.23 -21.08
CA GLY A 49 -4.64 3.32 -21.38
C GLY A 49 -5.62 3.65 -20.24
N VAL A 50 -5.48 3.02 -19.08
CA VAL A 50 -6.34 3.30 -17.91
C VAL A 50 -5.77 4.49 -17.14
N LYS A 51 -6.34 5.67 -17.38
CA LYS A 51 -5.86 6.96 -16.85
C LYS A 51 -5.77 7.08 -15.33
N ASN A 52 -6.50 6.24 -14.58
CA ASN A 52 -6.50 6.25 -13.12
C ASN A 52 -5.54 5.21 -12.51
N GLY A 53 -4.88 4.39 -13.34
CA GLY A 53 -3.89 3.41 -12.88
C GLY A 53 -4.49 2.21 -12.12
N ILE A 54 -5.80 1.99 -12.21
CA ILE A 54 -6.51 0.90 -11.55
C ILE A 54 -7.75 0.51 -12.36
N GLU A 55 -7.93 -0.79 -12.59
CA GLU A 55 -9.06 -1.36 -13.33
C GLU A 55 -10.26 -1.67 -12.41
N GLU A 56 -11.45 -1.83 -12.98
CA GLU A 56 -12.67 -2.14 -12.20
C GLU A 56 -12.59 -3.51 -11.51
N SER A 57 -11.91 -4.48 -12.11
CA SER A 57 -11.60 -5.79 -11.50
C SER A 57 -10.79 -5.63 -10.21
N SER A 58 -9.78 -4.76 -10.22
CA SER A 58 -8.97 -4.41 -9.05
C SER A 58 -9.81 -3.71 -7.97
N TRP A 59 -10.71 -2.80 -8.36
CA TRP A 59 -11.66 -2.20 -7.43
C TRP A 59 -12.61 -3.23 -6.80
N ALA A 60 -13.07 -4.21 -7.57
CA ALA A 60 -13.92 -5.28 -7.06
C ALA A 60 -13.18 -6.13 -6.01
N SER A 61 -11.89 -6.47 -6.24
CA SER A 61 -11.08 -7.16 -5.22
C SER A 61 -10.93 -6.30 -3.96
N LEU A 62 -10.54 -5.03 -4.07
CA LEU A 62 -10.42 -4.13 -2.91
C LEU A 62 -11.72 -4.02 -2.09
N LYS A 63 -12.86 -3.89 -2.78
CA LYS A 63 -14.17 -3.81 -2.14
C LYS A 63 -14.57 -5.12 -1.47
N LYS A 64 -14.13 -6.27 -1.99
CA LYS A 64 -14.39 -7.61 -1.44
C LYS A 64 -13.50 -7.91 -0.24
N THR A 65 -12.20 -7.69 -0.34
CA THR A 65 -11.20 -8.09 0.67
C THR A 65 -11.14 -7.12 1.84
N LYS A 66 -11.41 -5.82 1.61
CA LYS A 66 -11.29 -4.73 2.61
C LYS A 66 -9.89 -4.52 3.20
N VAL A 67 -8.91 -5.33 2.79
CA VAL A 67 -7.53 -5.26 3.25
C VAL A 67 -6.65 -5.17 2.02
N PHE A 68 -5.80 -4.14 1.99
CA PHE A 68 -4.94 -3.87 0.86
C PHE A 68 -3.48 -3.71 1.29
N LEU A 69 -2.64 -4.68 0.92
CA LEU A 69 -1.20 -4.65 1.15
C LEU A 69 -0.48 -4.28 -0.16
N LYS A 70 0.14 -3.11 -0.21
CA LYS A 70 0.78 -2.62 -1.44
C LYS A 70 2.18 -2.06 -1.22
N SER A 71 3.07 -2.46 -2.11
CA SER A 71 4.40 -1.86 -2.28
C SER A 71 4.33 -0.42 -2.81
N PRO A 72 5.46 0.32 -2.86
CA PRO A 72 5.55 1.63 -3.51
C PRO A 72 5.09 1.57 -4.97
N ILE A 73 4.35 2.60 -5.38
CA ILE A 73 3.84 2.72 -6.76
C ILE A 73 4.30 4.05 -7.30
N THR A 74 5.09 3.99 -8.37
CA THR A 74 5.49 5.16 -9.14
C THR A 74 4.27 5.90 -9.66
N THR A 75 4.17 7.19 -9.34
CA THR A 75 3.24 8.10 -10.00
C THR A 75 4.04 8.85 -11.08
N PRO A 76 3.63 8.80 -12.36
CA PRO A 76 4.32 9.55 -13.41
C PRO A 76 4.40 11.04 -13.05
N GLN A 77 5.60 11.62 -13.09
CA GLN A 77 5.76 13.07 -12.91
C GLN A 77 5.42 13.80 -14.22
N GLY A 78 4.62 14.86 -14.15
CA GLY A 78 4.53 15.85 -15.23
C GLY A 78 3.44 15.69 -16.30
N GLY A 79 2.24 15.20 -15.99
CA GLY A 79 1.14 15.36 -16.95
C GLY A 79 -0.19 14.74 -16.55
N GLY A 80 -1.15 15.52 -16.06
CA GLY A 80 -2.59 15.20 -16.05
C GLY A 80 -3.06 13.91 -15.34
N PHE A 81 -2.18 13.07 -14.82
CA PHE A 81 -2.50 11.83 -14.13
C PHE A 81 -2.69 12.09 -12.64
N LYS A 82 -3.85 11.67 -12.11
CA LYS A 82 -4.10 11.69 -10.67
C LYS A 82 -3.27 10.61 -9.98
N SER A 83 -2.67 10.95 -8.84
CA SER A 83 -1.93 9.97 -8.04
C SER A 83 -2.83 8.81 -7.65
N LEU A 84 -2.48 7.60 -8.06
CA LEU A 84 -3.23 6.39 -7.68
C LEU A 84 -3.37 6.26 -6.16
N ASN A 85 -2.34 6.64 -5.39
CA ASN A 85 -2.40 6.58 -3.92
C ASN A 85 -3.50 7.50 -3.37
N VAL A 86 -3.64 8.70 -3.93
CA VAL A 86 -4.70 9.65 -3.54
C VAL A 86 -6.06 9.12 -3.97
N THR A 87 -6.17 8.61 -5.21
CA THR A 87 -7.40 7.99 -5.72
C THR A 87 -7.89 6.85 -4.82
N VAL A 88 -7.00 5.93 -4.42
CA VAL A 88 -7.36 4.81 -3.52
C VAL A 88 -7.84 5.32 -2.17
N ARG A 89 -7.16 6.32 -1.58
CA ARG A 89 -7.53 6.87 -0.26
C ARG A 89 -8.90 7.53 -0.29
N LYS A 90 -9.14 8.42 -1.26
CA LYS A 90 -10.41 9.13 -1.42
C LYS A 90 -11.56 8.18 -1.72
N THR A 91 -11.40 7.28 -2.69
CA THR A 91 -12.47 6.36 -3.09
C THR A 91 -12.86 5.38 -1.98
N LEU A 92 -11.92 5.00 -1.11
CA LEU A 92 -12.17 4.07 -0.01
C LEU A 92 -12.40 4.77 1.35
N GLY A 93 -12.39 6.11 1.41
CA GLY A 93 -12.57 6.85 2.66
C GLY A 93 -11.47 6.58 3.70
N LEU A 94 -10.22 6.37 3.27
CA LEU A 94 -9.09 6.07 4.16
C LEU A 94 -8.51 7.37 4.76
N PHE A 95 -9.31 8.04 5.60
CA PHE A 95 -9.04 9.37 6.13
C PHE A 95 -7.83 9.46 7.09
N ALA A 96 -7.46 8.35 7.75
CA ALA A 96 -6.37 8.33 8.72
C ALA A 96 -5.11 7.62 8.16
N ASN A 97 -3.99 8.35 8.13
CA ASN A 97 -2.67 7.80 7.82
C ASN A 97 -1.86 7.65 9.12
N ILE A 98 -1.77 6.41 9.62
CA ILE A 98 -1.09 6.07 10.87
C ILE A 98 0.36 5.72 10.58
N ARG A 99 1.31 6.40 11.24
CA ARG A 99 2.75 6.17 11.07
C ARG A 99 3.45 6.01 12.42
N PRO A 100 3.63 4.77 12.90
CA PRO A 100 4.48 4.48 14.04
C PRO A 100 5.94 4.78 13.70
N CYS A 101 6.62 5.52 14.57
CA CYS A 101 8.04 5.84 14.48
C CYS A 101 8.71 5.38 15.77
N VAL A 102 9.25 4.16 15.75
CA VAL A 102 9.93 3.52 16.87
C VAL A 102 11.42 3.36 16.58
N SER A 103 12.25 3.49 17.62
CA SER A 103 13.66 3.17 17.56
C SER A 103 13.89 1.66 17.53
N TYR A 104 14.82 1.20 16.69
CA TYR A 104 15.31 -0.18 16.66
C TYR A 104 16.72 -0.30 17.27
N HIS A 105 17.15 0.66 18.08
CA HIS A 105 18.41 0.57 18.82
C HIS A 105 18.44 -0.68 19.72
N PRO A 106 19.58 -1.40 19.87
CA PRO A 106 20.91 -1.10 19.31
C PRO A 106 21.16 -1.65 17.90
N TYR A 107 20.16 -2.25 17.25
CA TYR A 107 20.33 -2.92 15.95
C TYR A 107 20.41 -1.95 14.76
N VAL A 108 19.76 -0.79 14.88
CA VAL A 108 19.87 0.31 13.90
C VAL A 108 20.46 1.52 14.63
N GLU A 109 21.60 2.01 14.15
CA GLU A 109 22.28 3.18 14.71
C GLU A 109 21.41 4.43 14.60
N THR A 110 21.31 5.20 15.70
CA THR A 110 20.46 6.39 15.77
C THR A 110 20.91 7.30 16.92
N ASN A 111 20.73 8.61 16.72
CA ASN A 111 20.93 9.61 17.77
C ASN A 111 19.76 9.68 18.77
N PHE A 112 18.65 9.00 18.48
CA PHE A 112 17.41 9.03 19.27
C PHE A 112 17.00 7.61 19.70
N PRO A 113 17.74 6.97 20.63
CA PRO A 113 17.53 5.57 20.98
C PRO A 113 16.17 5.29 21.62
N ASN A 114 15.54 6.31 22.23
CA ASN A 114 14.26 6.21 22.93
C ASN A 114 13.06 6.71 22.11
N MET A 115 13.19 6.86 20.77
CA MET A 115 12.09 7.31 19.93
C MET A 115 10.92 6.32 19.98
N ASP A 116 9.74 6.80 20.40
CA ASP A 116 8.49 6.06 20.40
C ASP A 116 7.32 7.03 20.26
N VAL A 117 6.88 7.27 19.02
CA VAL A 117 5.75 8.16 18.72
C VAL A 117 4.89 7.58 17.59
N VAL A 118 3.61 7.93 17.58
CA VAL A 118 2.69 7.62 16.48
C VAL A 118 2.18 8.92 15.88
N ILE A 119 2.43 9.12 14.58
CA ILE A 119 1.90 10.26 13.84
C ILE A 119 0.54 9.84 13.25
N VAL A 120 -0.52 10.58 13.60
CA VAL A 120 -1.85 10.47 12.99
C VAL A 120 -2.01 11.64 12.02
N ARG A 121 -1.89 11.34 10.72
CA ARG A 121 -1.96 12.35 9.66
C ARG A 121 -3.29 12.25 8.92
N GLU A 122 -3.95 13.39 8.73
CA GLU A 122 -5.09 13.56 7.80
C GLU A 122 -4.67 13.18 6.37
N ASN A 123 -5.56 12.49 5.63
CA ASN A 123 -5.18 11.73 4.44
C ASN A 123 -6.17 11.82 3.27
N GLU A 124 -7.21 12.63 3.38
CA GLU A 124 -8.27 12.84 2.39
C GLU A 124 -8.25 14.25 1.79
N GLU A 125 -7.86 15.27 2.56
CA GLU A 125 -8.03 16.69 2.22
C GLU A 125 -6.69 17.46 2.09
N ASP A 126 -6.70 18.75 2.47
CA ASP A 126 -5.58 19.69 2.47
C ASP A 126 -4.98 19.95 1.06
N LEU A 127 -3.74 20.45 0.99
CA LEU A 127 -2.98 20.69 -0.23
C LEU A 127 -2.80 19.45 -1.13
N TYR A 128 -3.04 18.25 -0.59
CA TYR A 128 -3.00 16.98 -1.33
C TYR A 128 -4.32 16.63 -2.02
N SER A 129 -5.31 17.53 -1.98
CA SER A 129 -6.62 17.32 -2.59
C SER A 129 -6.67 17.49 -4.11
N GLY A 130 -5.64 18.13 -4.70
CA GLY A 130 -5.49 18.41 -6.15
C GLY A 130 -5.10 17.21 -7.01
#